data_AF-A0A075MVH7-F1
#
_entry.id   AF-A0A075MVH7-F1
#
_cell.length_a   1.000
_cell.length_b   1.000
_cell.length_c   1.000
_cell.angle_alpha   90.00
_cell.angle_beta   90.00
_cell.angle_gamma   90.00
#
_symmetry.space_group_name_H-M   'P 1'
#
loop_
_entity.id
_entity.type
_entity.pdbx_description
1 polymer ?
#
loop_
_entity_poly.entity_id
_entity_poly.type
_entity_poly.pdbx_seq_one_letter_code
_entity_poly.pdbx_strand_id
1 'polypeptide(L)'
;MTADSGSSSLIITCISDDSIQFAKEVYDYLYSKLEQQKAQFTEESKGLNVAQDLITLHVREKGEGEQAGGEESQIRVDRLANIPKGMIKWILESFLKSNPSRFKDYEVIELGETFTIGRVLSPSKMEMLTCEICGFFTPYSEELYTHRMTHFGI
;
A
#
# COMPACT_ATOMS: atom_id res chain seq x y z
N MET A 1 -29.05 -13.85 -4.62
CA MET A 1 -27.69 -14.24 -5.07
C MET A 1 -27.29 -13.26 -6.17
N THR A 2 -26.81 -12.09 -5.77
CA THR A 2 -26.28 -11.10 -6.71
C THR A 2 -24.88 -11.54 -7.08
N ALA A 3 -24.66 -11.80 -8.37
CA ALA A 3 -23.34 -12.07 -8.90
C ALA A 3 -22.44 -10.87 -8.61
N ASP A 4 -21.46 -11.07 -7.75
CA ASP A 4 -20.31 -10.18 -7.62
C ASP A 4 -19.49 -10.34 -8.91
N SER A 5 -19.87 -9.58 -9.93
CA SER A 5 -19.09 -9.43 -11.16
C SER A 5 -17.81 -8.71 -10.78
N GLY A 6 -16.81 -9.47 -10.35
CA GLY A 6 -15.51 -8.98 -9.89
C GLY A 6 -14.88 -8.02 -10.89
N SER A 7 -15.09 -6.72 -10.67
CA SER A 7 -14.33 -5.68 -11.32
C SER A 7 -12.93 -5.75 -10.75
N SER A 8 -11.99 -6.17 -11.58
CA SER A 8 -10.62 -6.44 -11.17
C SER A 8 -9.85 -5.12 -11.13
N SER A 9 -10.14 -4.29 -10.14
CA SER A 9 -9.42 -3.03 -9.89
C SER A 9 -7.99 -3.30 -9.45
N LEU A 10 -7.08 -2.42 -9.84
CA LEU A 10 -5.76 -2.37 -9.26
C LEU A 10 -5.83 -1.64 -7.91
N ILE A 11 -5.11 -2.15 -6.91
CA ILE A 11 -5.10 -1.60 -5.56
C ILE A 11 -3.72 -1.03 -5.26
N ILE A 12 -3.66 0.15 -4.65
CA ILE A 12 -2.43 0.75 -4.12
C ILE A 12 -2.61 0.89 -2.61
N THR A 13 -1.88 0.09 -1.84
CA THR A 13 -1.88 0.15 -0.37
C THR A 13 -0.80 1.13 0.10
N CYS A 14 -1.19 2.09 0.92
CA CYS A 14 -0.30 3.13 1.43
C CYS A 14 0.03 2.85 2.90
N ILE A 15 1.31 2.62 3.22
CA ILE A 15 1.77 2.26 4.57
C ILE A 15 2.72 3.33 5.11
N SER A 16 2.29 4.02 6.16
CA SER A 16 3.05 5.06 6.85
C SER A 16 2.56 5.22 8.30
N ASP A 17 3.32 5.94 9.12
CA ASP A 17 2.96 6.28 10.51
C ASP A 17 1.68 7.16 10.54
N ASP A 18 1.43 7.95 9.49
CA ASP A 18 0.18 8.67 9.24
C ASP A 18 -0.38 8.19 7.89
N SER A 19 -1.06 7.04 7.91
CA SER A 19 -1.50 6.35 6.70
C SER A 19 -2.51 7.17 5.88
N ILE A 20 -3.35 7.97 6.55
CA ILE A 20 -4.37 8.81 5.92
C ILE A 20 -3.74 9.95 5.13
N GLN A 21 -2.90 10.75 5.80
CA GLN A 21 -2.26 11.90 5.17
C GLN A 21 -1.31 11.44 4.05
N PHE A 22 -0.55 10.36 4.30
CA PHE A 22 0.34 9.78 3.30
C PHE A 22 -0.43 9.28 2.06
N ALA A 23 -1.52 8.54 2.24
CA ALA A 23 -2.32 8.05 1.12
C ALA A 23 -2.94 9.19 0.30
N LYS A 24 -3.36 10.27 0.95
CA LYS A 24 -3.84 11.47 0.27
C LYS A 24 -2.77 12.11 -0.60
N GLU A 25 -1.55 12.24 -0.09
CA GLU A 25 -0.43 12.80 -0.86
C GLU A 25 -0.05 11.93 -2.07
N VAL A 26 -0.04 10.60 -1.88
CA VAL A 26 0.18 9.65 -2.97
C VAL A 26 -0.93 9.77 -4.02
N TYR A 27 -2.19 9.84 -3.59
CA TYR A 27 -3.34 10.01 -4.47
C TYR A 27 -3.26 11.31 -5.27
N ASP A 28 -3.04 12.44 -4.60
CA ASP A 28 -2.96 13.76 -5.23
C ASP A 28 -1.81 13.83 -6.25
N TYR A 29 -0.65 13.25 -5.91
CA TYR A 29 0.49 13.17 -6.82
C TYR A 29 0.19 12.27 -8.03
N LEU A 30 -0.38 11.08 -7.79
CA LEU A 30 -0.75 10.13 -8.83
C LEU A 30 -1.73 10.76 -9.83
N TYR A 31 -2.82 11.32 -9.30
CA TYR A 31 -3.87 11.93 -10.12
C TYR A 31 -3.32 13.09 -10.95
N SER A 32 -2.54 13.99 -10.33
CA SER A 32 -1.91 15.13 -11.01
C SER A 32 -0.97 14.69 -12.14
N LYS A 33 -0.17 13.63 -11.93
CA LYS A 33 0.74 13.11 -12.96
C LYS A 33 0.01 12.43 -14.10
N LEU A 34 -1.07 11.71 -13.82
CA LEU A 34 -1.91 11.11 -14.86
C LEU A 34 -2.61 12.17 -15.73
N GLU A 35 -3.15 13.23 -15.12
CA GLU A 35 -3.71 14.36 -15.88
C GLU A 35 -2.65 15.06 -16.75
N GLN A 36 -1.43 15.25 -16.23
CA GLN A 36 -0.32 15.80 -17.02
C GLN A 36 0.03 14.92 -18.23
N GLN A 37 0.09 13.60 -18.05
CA GLN A 37 0.37 12.67 -19.14
C GLN A 37 -0.75 12.64 -20.19
N LYS A 38 -2.01 12.64 -19.74
CA LYS A 38 -3.19 12.76 -20.62
C LYS A 38 -3.13 14.02 -21.48
N ALA A 39 -2.69 15.15 -20.92
CA ALA A 39 -2.56 16.42 -21.64
C ALA A 39 -1.39 16.46 -22.64
N GLN A 40 -0.36 15.63 -22.47
CA GLN A 40 0.84 15.62 -23.31
C GLN A 40 0.70 14.81 -24.62
N PHE A 41 -0.47 14.19 -24.89
CA PHE A 41 -0.80 13.50 -26.15
C PHE A 41 0.33 12.64 -26.74
N THR A 42 0.92 11.76 -25.92
CA THR A 42 1.87 10.74 -26.38
C THR A 42 1.13 9.49 -26.89
N GLU A 43 1.81 8.63 -27.67
CA GLU A 43 1.23 7.33 -28.08
C GLU A 43 0.82 6.47 -26.87
N GLU A 44 1.56 6.55 -25.76
CA GLU A 44 1.26 5.85 -24.50
C GLU A 44 0.10 6.47 -23.71
N SER A 45 -0.23 7.75 -23.96
CA SER A 45 -1.36 8.44 -23.32
C SER A 45 -2.66 8.32 -24.13
N LYS A 46 -2.63 7.72 -25.32
CA LYS A 46 -3.84 7.49 -26.14
C LYS A 46 -4.77 6.51 -25.44
N GLY A 47 -5.91 7.02 -24.99
CA GLY A 47 -6.96 6.21 -24.37
C GLY A 47 -6.89 6.12 -22.85
N LEU A 48 -6.07 6.93 -22.18
CA LEU A 48 -6.15 7.10 -20.72
C LEU A 48 -7.46 7.78 -20.35
N ASN A 49 -8.22 7.14 -19.46
CA ASN A 49 -9.44 7.70 -18.89
C ASN A 49 -9.20 8.06 -17.42
N VAL A 50 -8.65 9.25 -17.22
CA VAL A 50 -8.46 9.81 -15.88
C VAL A 50 -9.74 10.51 -15.47
N ALA A 51 -10.44 9.94 -14.49
CA ALA A 51 -11.68 10.45 -13.91
C ALA A 51 -11.76 10.06 -12.41
N GLN A 52 -12.42 10.90 -11.61
CA GLN A 52 -12.49 10.74 -10.15
C GLN A 52 -13.30 9.52 -9.69
N ASP A 53 -14.20 9.01 -10.52
CA ASP A 53 -14.96 7.78 -10.29
C ASP A 53 -14.16 6.51 -10.60
N LEU A 54 -13.10 6.64 -11.41
CA LEU A 54 -12.24 5.52 -11.81
C LEU A 54 -10.95 5.43 -10.98
N ILE A 55 -10.59 6.49 -10.27
CA ILE A 55 -9.43 6.54 -9.39
C ILE A 55 -9.92 7.08 -8.06
N THR A 56 -10.09 6.21 -7.06
CA THR A 56 -10.72 6.57 -5.79
C THR A 56 -9.79 6.33 -4.62
N LEU A 57 -9.74 7.29 -3.70
CA LEU A 57 -9.10 7.12 -2.40
C LEU A 57 -10.12 6.57 -1.39
N HIS A 58 -9.80 5.43 -0.79
CA HIS A 58 -10.56 4.83 0.30
C HIS A 58 -9.77 4.97 1.59
N VAL A 59 -10.34 5.72 2.53
CA VAL A 59 -9.82 5.89 3.88
C VAL A 59 -10.79 5.19 4.83
N ARG A 60 -10.30 4.23 5.62
CA ARG A 60 -11.06 3.68 6.73
C ARG A 60 -10.72 4.48 7.99
N GLU A 61 -11.68 5.25 8.48
CA GLU A 61 -11.62 5.84 9.81
C GLU A 61 -11.88 4.74 10.85
N LYS A 62 -11.16 4.78 11.98
CA LYS A 62 -11.36 3.84 13.10
C LYS A 62 -12.83 3.86 13.54
N GLY A 63 -13.56 2.78 13.27
CA GLY A 63 -14.78 2.47 14.00
C GLY A 63 -14.42 2.00 15.41
N GLU A 64 -15.08 2.56 16.42
CA GLU A 64 -14.99 2.07 17.81
C GLU A 64 -15.49 0.62 17.86
N GLY A 65 -14.58 -0.37 17.83
CA GLY A 65 -14.91 -1.77 18.17
C GLY A 65 -14.37 -2.91 17.31
N GLU A 66 -13.62 -2.66 16.22
CA GLU A 66 -13.04 -3.76 15.42
C GLU A 66 -11.57 -4.05 15.80
N GLN A 67 -11.29 -5.33 16.09
CA GLN A 67 -9.97 -5.85 16.42
C GLN A 67 -8.99 -5.72 15.24
N ALA A 68 -7.84 -5.07 15.50
CA ALA A 68 -6.52 -5.30 14.91
C ALA A 68 -6.39 -5.55 13.39
N GLY A 69 -7.24 -4.94 12.55
CA GLY A 69 -6.93 -4.68 11.14
C GLY A 69 -6.45 -3.24 11.01
N GLY A 70 -5.19 -3.02 10.64
CA GLY A 70 -4.58 -1.68 10.58
C GLY A 70 -5.38 -0.69 9.72
N GLU A 71 -5.18 0.61 9.98
CA GLU A 71 -5.73 1.73 9.22
C GLU A 71 -5.21 1.72 7.77
N GLU A 72 -5.73 0.82 6.95
CA GLU A 72 -5.29 0.67 5.57
C GLU A 72 -6.00 1.69 4.68
N SER A 73 -5.30 2.79 4.43
CA SER A 73 -5.67 3.72 3.37
C SER A 73 -5.24 3.14 2.02
N GLN A 74 -6.18 3.03 1.09
CA GLN A 74 -5.98 2.39 -0.20
C GLN A 74 -6.48 3.28 -1.34
N ILE A 75 -5.76 3.27 -2.46
CA ILE A 75 -6.23 3.89 -3.71
C ILE A 75 -6.66 2.77 -4.65
N ARG A 76 -7.85 2.88 -5.23
CA ARG A 76 -8.32 1.96 -6.26
C ARG A 76 -8.23 2.62 -7.62
N VAL A 77 -7.72 1.86 -8.59
CA VAL A 77 -7.69 2.25 -10.00
C VAL A 77 -8.51 1.24 -10.77
N ASP A 78 -9.63 1.70 -11.30
CA ASP A 78 -10.52 0.89 -12.14
C ASP A 78 -9.84 0.58 -13.49
N ARG A 79 -10.09 -0.61 -14.04
CA ARG A 79 -9.56 -1.01 -15.36
C ARG A 79 -10.08 -0.13 -16.49
N LEU A 80 -11.27 0.44 -16.34
CA LEU A 80 -11.83 1.38 -17.30
C LEU A 80 -11.01 2.67 -17.40
N ALA A 81 -10.14 2.95 -16.43
CA ALA A 81 -9.16 4.03 -16.54
C ALA A 81 -8.11 3.77 -17.63
N ASN A 82 -7.93 2.51 -18.02
CA ASN A 82 -6.97 2.06 -19.03
C ASN A 82 -5.54 2.55 -18.77
N ILE A 83 -5.15 2.64 -17.49
CA ILE A 83 -3.82 3.11 -17.09
C ILE A 83 -2.86 1.91 -17.05
N PRO A 84 -1.76 1.92 -17.81
CA PRO A 84 -0.76 0.85 -17.74
C PRO A 84 -0.15 0.75 -16.35
N LYS A 85 0.00 -0.48 -15.82
CA LYS A 85 0.68 -0.72 -14.53
C LYS A 85 2.07 -0.10 -14.46
N GLY A 86 2.84 -0.19 -15.55
CA GLY A 86 4.17 0.42 -15.63
C GLY A 86 4.15 1.93 -15.41
N MET A 87 3.10 2.61 -15.89
CA MET A 87 2.91 4.05 -15.66
C MET A 87 2.62 4.34 -14.18
N ILE A 88 1.73 3.57 -13.56
CA ILE A 88 1.43 3.71 -12.12
C ILE A 88 2.71 3.53 -11.31
N LYS A 89 3.45 2.44 -11.54
CA LYS A 89 4.72 2.16 -10.88
C LYS A 89 5.71 3.31 -11.04
N TRP A 90 5.90 3.80 -12.27
CA TRP A 90 6.80 4.91 -12.56
C TRP A 90 6.40 6.20 -11.80
N ILE A 91 5.11 6.49 -11.72
CA ILE A 91 4.61 7.65 -10.98
C ILE A 91 4.87 7.49 -9.47
N LEU A 92 4.58 6.32 -8.91
CA LEU A 92 4.80 6.03 -7.48
C LEU A 92 6.28 6.11 -7.12
N GLU A 93 7.17 5.55 -7.93
CA GLU A 93 8.62 5.69 -7.73
C GLU A 93 9.09 7.15 -7.87
N SER A 94 8.51 7.89 -8.81
CA SER A 94 8.82 9.32 -9.00
C SER A 94 8.40 10.15 -7.79
N PHE A 95 7.29 9.80 -7.14
CA PHE A 95 6.86 10.41 -5.89
C PHE A 95 7.93 10.23 -4.80
N LEU A 96 8.41 9.00 -4.57
CA LEU A 96 9.46 8.74 -3.58
C LEU A 96 10.77 9.48 -3.92
N LYS A 97 11.15 9.52 -5.20
CA LYS A 97 12.35 10.23 -5.68
C LYS A 97 12.24 11.75 -5.57
N SER A 98 11.03 12.31 -5.49
CA SER A 98 10.82 13.76 -5.36
C SER A 98 11.28 14.33 -4.01
N ASN A 99 11.35 13.49 -2.97
CA ASN A 99 11.79 13.90 -1.64
C ASN A 99 12.59 12.77 -0.94
N PRO A 100 13.85 12.55 -1.35
CA PRO A 100 14.63 11.41 -0.89
C PRO A 100 15.00 11.46 0.60
N SER A 101 15.01 12.65 1.22
CA SER A 101 15.27 12.77 2.66
C SER A 101 14.09 12.26 3.50
N ARG A 102 12.86 12.52 3.04
CA ARG A 102 11.63 12.02 3.70
C ARG A 102 11.41 10.53 3.43
N PHE A 103 11.70 10.07 2.22
CA PHE A 103 11.35 8.74 1.74
C PHE A 103 12.53 7.76 1.69
N LYS A 104 13.58 8.00 2.48
CA LYS A 104 14.84 7.23 2.44
C LYS A 104 14.65 5.71 2.61
N ASP A 105 13.71 5.31 3.46
CA ASP A 105 13.40 3.91 3.75
C ASP A 105 12.05 3.49 3.11
N TYR A 106 11.55 4.20 2.09
CA TYR A 106 10.29 3.87 1.42
C TYR A 106 10.55 3.19 0.08
N GLU A 107 9.70 2.24 -0.28
CA GLU A 107 9.75 1.55 -1.57
C GLU A 107 8.36 1.36 -2.17
N VAL A 108 8.34 1.04 -3.47
CA VAL A 108 7.15 0.57 -4.18
C VAL A 108 7.33 -0.92 -4.47
N ILE A 109 6.46 -1.74 -3.89
CA ILE A 109 6.44 -3.19 -4.07
C ILE A 109 5.26 -3.55 -4.96
N GLU A 110 5.49 -4.39 -5.96
CA GLU A 110 4.48 -4.86 -6.90
C GLU A 110 4.17 -6.34 -6.67
N LEU A 111 2.91 -6.66 -6.39
CA LEU A 111 2.43 -8.02 -6.15
C LEU A 111 1.09 -8.24 -6.86
N GLY A 112 1.13 -8.89 -8.03
CA GLY A 112 -0.09 -9.16 -8.81
C GLY A 112 -0.80 -7.86 -9.23
N GLU A 113 -2.06 -7.68 -8.84
CA GLU A 113 -2.87 -6.47 -9.09
C GLU A 113 -2.75 -5.43 -7.97
N THR A 114 -1.73 -5.54 -7.13
CA THR A 114 -1.53 -4.64 -5.99
C THR A 114 -0.15 -4.00 -6.04
N PHE A 115 -0.10 -2.69 -5.79
CA PHE A 115 1.10 -1.99 -5.38
C PHE A 115 1.03 -1.71 -3.89
N THR A 116 2.15 -1.84 -3.21
CA THR A 116 2.33 -1.33 -1.85
C THR A 116 3.37 -0.23 -1.90
N ILE A 117 3.03 0.95 -1.39
CA ILE A 117 3.97 2.05 -1.23
C ILE A 117 4.07 2.40 0.25
N GLY A 118 5.28 2.39 0.78
CA GLY A 118 5.44 2.61 2.21
C GLY A 118 6.84 2.31 2.72
N ARG A 119 7.01 2.48 4.03
CA ARG A 119 8.29 2.25 4.71
C ARG A 119 8.62 0.76 4.75
N VAL A 120 9.77 0.38 4.19
CA VAL A 120 10.31 -0.98 4.28
C VAL A 120 11.25 -1.06 5.47
N LEU A 121 10.90 -1.89 6.44
CA LEU A 121 11.78 -2.21 7.56
C LEU A 121 12.75 -3.30 7.12
N SER A 122 14.05 -2.98 7.10
CA SER A 122 15.07 -4.01 6.91
C SER A 122 15.04 -5.00 8.07
N PRO A 123 15.20 -6.32 7.85
CA PRO A 123 15.26 -7.31 8.92
C PRO A 123 16.30 -6.97 9.98
N SER A 124 17.43 -6.37 9.59
CA SER A 124 18.50 -5.91 10.50
C SER A 124 18.09 -4.78 11.45
N LYS A 125 17.01 -4.04 11.15
CA LYS A 125 16.43 -2.99 11.99
C LYS A 125 15.26 -3.51 12.84
N MET A 126 14.83 -4.75 12.61
CA MET A 126 13.73 -5.38 13.35
C MET A 126 14.34 -6.16 14.52
N GLU A 127 13.98 -5.80 15.75
CA GLU A 127 14.40 -6.56 16.92
C GLU A 127 13.71 -7.93 16.89
N MET A 128 14.48 -8.97 16.59
CA MET A 128 14.00 -10.34 16.56
C MET A 128 13.96 -10.86 18.00
N LEU A 129 12.75 -11.01 18.53
CA LEU A 129 12.56 -11.55 19.86
C LEU A 129 12.72 -13.07 19.80
N THR A 130 13.54 -13.63 20.68
CA THR A 130 13.86 -15.06 20.68
C THR A 130 13.24 -15.75 21.90
N CYS A 131 12.72 -16.96 21.69
CA CYS A 131 12.28 -17.85 22.75
C CYS A 131 13.49 -18.56 23.35
N GLU A 132 13.76 -18.29 24.62
CA GLU A 132 14.90 -18.86 25.35
C GLU A 132 14.82 -20.39 25.53
N ILE A 133 13.65 -21.00 25.30
CA ILE A 133 13.43 -22.43 25.52
C ILE A 133 13.80 -23.26 24.28
N CYS A 134 13.45 -22.79 23.07
CA CYS A 134 13.60 -23.57 21.84
C CYS A 134 14.22 -22.82 20.66
N GLY A 135 14.56 -21.53 20.82
CA GLY A 135 15.16 -20.73 19.76
C GLY A 135 14.19 -20.25 18.68
N PHE A 136 12.88 -20.46 18.83
CA PHE A 136 11.87 -19.80 17.98
C PHE A 136 12.06 -18.28 18.04
N PHE A 137 11.98 -17.60 16.90
CA PHE A 137 12.13 -16.16 16.83
C PHE A 137 10.97 -15.53 16.07
N THR A 138 10.54 -14.35 16.52
CA THR A 138 9.49 -13.54 15.88
C THR A 138 9.75 -12.07 16.18
N PRO A 139 9.44 -11.14 15.25
CA PRO A 139 9.50 -9.72 15.54
C PRO A 139 8.31 -9.23 16.40
N TYR A 140 7.30 -10.07 16.66
CA TYR A 140 6.07 -9.69 17.35
C TYR A 140 6.05 -10.22 18.79
N SER A 141 5.94 -9.31 19.77
CA SER A 141 5.97 -9.66 21.20
C SER A 141 4.81 -10.54 21.64
N GLU A 142 3.62 -10.32 21.08
CA GLU A 142 2.41 -11.11 21.34
C GLU A 142 2.52 -12.54 20.81
N GLU A 143 3.11 -12.72 19.63
CA GLU A 143 3.40 -14.05 19.09
C GLU A 143 4.43 -14.78 19.95
N LEU A 144 5.49 -14.08 20.40
CA LEU A 144 6.47 -14.69 21.29
C LEU A 144 5.84 -15.10 22.63
N TYR A 145 4.97 -14.26 23.19
CA TYR A 145 4.23 -14.58 24.40
C TYR A 145 3.37 -15.83 24.21
N THR A 146 2.55 -15.86 23.17
CA THR A 146 1.67 -17.00 22.86
C THR A 146 2.47 -18.27 22.62
N HIS A 147 3.58 -18.16 21.87
CA HIS A 147 4.51 -19.26 21.68
C HIS A 147 5.09 -19.78 23.01
N ARG A 148 5.48 -18.90 23.95
CA ARG A 148 5.99 -19.30 25.26
C ARG A 148 4.97 -20.14 26.04
N MET A 149 3.68 -19.81 25.96
CA MET A 149 2.62 -20.55 26.63
C MET A 149 2.55 -22.02 26.16
N THR A 150 2.88 -22.30 24.90
CA THR A 150 2.92 -23.68 24.37
C THR A 150 3.94 -24.58 25.06
N HIS A 151 5.05 -24.02 25.57
CA HIS A 151 6.04 -24.77 26.35
C HIS A 151 5.54 -25.13 27.75
N PHE A 152 4.62 -24.31 28.28
CA PHE A 152 4.03 -24.51 29.61
C PHE A 152 2.70 -25.30 29.55
N GLY A 153 2.25 -25.71 28.36
CA GLY A 153 1.04 -26.52 28.16
C GLY A 153 -0.26 -25.80 28.49
N ILE A 154 -0.29 -24.47 28.30
CA ILE A 154 -1.49 -23.62 28.46
C ILE A 154 -2.10 -23.33 27.09
#